data_AF-A0A6L2PCU9-F1
#
_entry.id   AF-A0A6L2PCU9-F1
#
_cell.length_a   1.000
_cell.length_b   1.000
_cell.length_c   1.000
_cell.angle_alpha   90.00
_cell.angle_beta   90.00
_cell.angle_gamma   90.00
#
_symmetry.space_group_name_H-M   'P 1'
#
loop_
_entity.id
_entity.type
_entity.pdbx_description
1 polymer ?
#
loop_
_entity_poly.entity_id
_entity_poly.type
_entity_poly.pdbx_seq_one_letter_code
_entity_poly.pdbx_strand_id
1 'polypeptide(L)' 'MARVHHVFMTAFTATPFGQTPVLEINGKQTHQSAAICRFLAEKFGLNGSNDWEDLEVDAIVDTFTDFRQCKNVVLEVE' A
#
# COMPACT_ATOMS: atom_id res chain seq x y z
N MET A 1 -13.39 -5.83 -15.29
CA MET A 1 -12.56 -7.05 -15.51
C MET A 1 -11.10 -6.66 -15.35
N ALA A 2 -10.58 -6.70 -14.12
CA ALA A 2 -9.18 -6.36 -13.85
C ALA A 2 -8.31 -7.56 -14.23
N ARG A 3 -7.42 -7.41 -15.22
CA ARG A 3 -6.43 -8.44 -15.57
C ARG A 3 -5.20 -8.26 -14.68
N VAL A 4 -4.86 -9.28 -13.92
CA VAL A 4 -3.57 -9.37 -13.20
C VAL A 4 -2.55 -9.94 -14.18
N HIS A 5 -1.66 -9.08 -14.69
CA HIS A 5 -0.53 -9.51 -15.51
C HIS A 5 0.60 -10.01 -14.60
N HIS A 6 0.99 -11.29 -14.77
CA HIS A 6 2.16 -11.89 -14.12
C HIS A 6 3.44 -11.35 -14.78
N VAL A 7 3.95 -10.21 -14.30
CA VAL A 7 5.16 -9.53 -14.83
C VAL A 7 6.21 -9.49 -13.71
N PHE A 8 7.10 -10.48 -13.67
CA PHE A 8 8.04 -10.66 -12.55
C PHE A 8 9.48 -10.16 -12.82
N MET A 9 9.83 -9.70 -14.03
CA MET A 9 11.23 -9.34 -14.34
C MET A 9 11.46 -8.00 -15.07
N THR A 10 10.44 -7.37 -15.66
CA THR A 10 10.58 -6.09 -16.40
C THR A 10 10.03 -4.86 -15.67
N ALA A 11 9.41 -5.02 -14.50
CA ALA A 11 8.71 -3.94 -13.82
C ALA A 11 9.60 -3.03 -12.95
N PHE A 12 10.75 -3.49 -12.45
CA PHE A 12 11.55 -2.75 -11.46
C PHE A 12 11.96 -1.35 -11.96
N THR A 13 12.44 -1.23 -13.21
CA THR A 13 12.84 0.06 -13.80
C THR A 13 11.67 0.93 -14.23
N ALA A 14 10.49 0.34 -14.42
CA ALA A 14 9.26 1.05 -14.81
C ALA A 14 8.44 1.55 -13.61
N THR A 15 8.76 1.09 -12.39
CA THR A 15 8.07 1.57 -11.18
C THR A 15 8.64 2.93 -10.74
N PRO A 16 7.79 3.89 -10.30
CA PRO A 16 8.23 5.26 -9.97
C PRO A 16 9.38 5.34 -8.95
N PHE A 17 9.55 4.33 -8.10
CA PHE A 17 10.58 4.28 -7.06
C PHE A 17 11.38 2.97 -7.00
N GLY A 18 11.33 2.12 -8.04
CA GLY A 18 11.93 0.78 -7.95
C GLY A 18 11.27 -0.11 -6.90
N GLN A 19 10.09 0.27 -6.41
CA GLN A 19 9.40 -0.39 -5.31
C GLN A 19 8.01 -0.84 -5.77
N THR A 20 7.62 -2.02 -5.30
CA THR A 20 6.25 -2.53 -5.41
C THR A 20 5.60 -2.43 -4.04
N PRO A 21 4.27 -2.23 -3.94
CA PRO A 21 3.27 -2.23 -5.02
C PRO A 21 3.13 -0.90 -5.78
N VAL A 22 2.72 -1.01 -7.04
CA VAL A 22 2.33 0.13 -7.91
C VAL A 22 0.91 -0.14 -8.43
N LEU A 23 0.07 0.90 -8.42
CA LEU A 23 -1.28 0.88 -8.98
C LEU A 23 -1.33 1.80 -10.20
N GLU A 24 -1.89 1.32 -11.30
CA GLU A 24 -2.10 2.12 -12.52
C GLU A 24 -3.59 2.24 -12.83
N ILE A 25 -4.10 3.47 -12.93
CA ILE A 25 -5.49 3.75 -13.31
C ILE A 25 -5.47 4.83 -14.39
N ASN A 26 -6.06 4.55 -15.56
CA ASN A 26 -6.13 5.48 -16.70
C ASN A 26 -4.76 6.03 -17.13
N GLY A 27 -3.72 5.19 -17.11
CA GLY A 27 -2.34 5.57 -17.48
C GLY A 27 -1.62 6.45 -16.44
N LYS A 28 -2.23 6.71 -15.27
CA LYS A 28 -1.58 7.34 -14.13
C LYS A 28 -1.13 6.28 -13.14
N GLN A 29 0.15 6.29 -12.79
CA GLN A 29 0.74 5.37 -11.83
C GLN A 29 0.86 6.03 -10.46
N THR A 30 0.57 5.28 -9.40
CA THR A 30 0.79 5.64 -8.00
C THR A 30 1.48 4.50 -7.26
N HIS A 31 2.18 4.82 -6.19
CA HIS A 31 2.95 3.89 -5.36
C HIS A 31 2.66 4.22 -3.88
N GLN A 32 3.16 3.39 -2.96
CA GLN A 32 2.79 3.31 -1.53
C GLN A 32 1.54 2.48 -1.26
N SER A 33 1.74 1.34 -0.58
CA SER A 33 0.67 0.37 -0.30
C SER A 33 -0.48 0.96 0.50
N ALA A 34 -0.19 1.75 1.55
CA ALA A 34 -1.23 2.34 2.39
C ALA A 34 -2.08 3.38 1.63
N ALA A 35 -1.45 4.20 0.78
CA ALA A 35 -2.16 5.19 -0.03
C ALA A 35 -3.04 4.52 -1.10
N ILE A 36 -2.54 3.45 -1.73
CA ILE A 36 -3.31 2.63 -2.68
C ILE A 36 -4.54 2.03 -1.99
N CYS A 37 -4.37 1.42 -0.82
CA CYS A 37 -5.48 0.82 -0.08
C CYS A 37 -6.55 1.84 0.30
N ARG A 38 -6.15 3.03 0.79
CA ARG A 38 -7.10 4.10 1.15
C ARG A 38 -7.87 4.61 -0.06
N PHE A 39 -7.19 4.85 -1.17
CA PHE A 39 -7.85 5.24 -2.42
C PHE A 39 -8.87 4.19 -2.89
N LEU A 40 -8.52 2.90 -2.83
CA LEU A 40 -9.45 1.84 -3.22
C LEU A 40 -10.60 1.69 -2.22
N ALA A 41 -10.35 1.89 -0.92
CA ALA A 41 -11.38 1.85 0.11
C ALA A 41 -12.47 2.90 -0.15
N GLU A 42 -12.08 4.13 -0.48
CA GLU A 42 -13.01 5.20 -0.87
C GLU A 42 -13.80 4.82 -2.15
N LYS A 43 -13.12 4.24 -3.16
CA LYS A 43 -13.80 3.83 -4.41
C LYS A 43 -14.80 2.70 -4.25
N PHE A 44 -14.61 1.83 -3.27
CA PHE A 44 -15.47 0.67 -3.02
C PHE A 44 -16.40 0.84 -1.82
N GLY A 45 -16.39 2.02 -1.16
CA GLY A 45 -17.24 2.27 0.02
C GLY A 45 -16.86 1.41 1.22
N LEU A 46 -15.56 1.11 1.38
CA LEU A 46 -14.98 0.39 2.52
C LEU A 46 -14.36 1.35 3.54
N ASN A 47 -14.54 2.66 3.36
CA ASN A 47 -14.11 3.68 4.30
C ASN A 47 -15.21 3.95 5.35
N GLY A 48 -14.91 4.74 6.36
CA GLY A 48 -15.84 5.19 7.38
C GLY A 48 -16.98 6.02 6.80
N SER A 49 -18.08 6.09 7.54
CA SER A 49 -19.26 6.87 7.15
C SER A 49 -19.10 8.37 7.42
N ASN A 50 -18.04 8.76 8.15
CA ASN A 50 -17.71 10.13 8.50
C ASN A 50 -16.19 10.31 8.62
N ASP A 51 -15.74 11.58 8.60
CA ASP A 51 -14.31 11.93 8.67
C ASP A 51 -13.61 11.39 9.93
N TRP A 52 -14.37 11.17 11.02
CA TRP A 52 -13.82 10.65 12.27
C TRP A 52 -13.58 9.14 12.20
N GLU A 53 -14.49 8.37 11.61
CA GLU A 53 -14.31 6.93 11.36
C GLU A 53 -13.17 6.68 10.36
N ASP A 54 -13.04 7.54 9.35
CA ASP A 54 -11.89 7.49 8.43
C ASP A 54 -10.56 7.74 9.18
N LEU A 55 -10.54 8.71 10.10
CA LEU A 55 -9.39 8.97 10.95
C LEU A 55 -9.06 7.76 11.85
N GLU A 56 -10.06 7.08 12.40
CA GLU A 56 -9.86 5.88 13.22
C GLU A 56 -9.27 4.71 12.40
N VAL A 57 -9.75 4.52 11.17
CA VAL A 57 -9.19 3.53 10.24
C VAL A 57 -7.73 3.85 9.91
N ASP A 58 -7.43 5.11 9.58
CA ASP A 58 -6.06 5.55 9.27
C ASP A 58 -5.13 5.38 10.47
N ALA A 59 -5.58 5.73 11.69
CA ALA A 59 -4.81 5.58 12.91
C ALA A 59 -4.42 4.11 13.18
N ILE A 60 -5.32 3.16 12.96
CA ILE A 60 -5.03 1.72 13.14
C ILE A 60 -4.04 1.21 12.09
N VAL A 61 -4.22 1.61 10.82
CA VAL A 61 -3.33 1.20 9.71
C VAL A 61 -1.92 1.76 9.90
N ASP A 62 -1.78 3.00 10.35
CA ASP A 62 -0.49 3.62 10.61
C ASP A 62 0.18 3.01 11.84
N THR A 63 -0.58 2.72 12.90
CA THR A 63 -0.09 1.96 14.06
C THR A 63 0.49 0.60 13.63
N PHE A 64 -0.20 -0.14 12.77
CA PHE A 64 0.30 -1.41 12.22
C PHE A 64 1.56 -1.22 11.38
N THR A 65 1.65 -0.13 10.63
CA THR A 65 2.82 0.22 9.83
C THR A 65 4.03 0.50 10.72
N ASP A 66 3.86 1.25 11.80
CA ASP A 66 4.91 1.52 12.79
C ASP A 66 5.40 0.21 13.46
N PHE A 67 4.48 -0.67 13.85
CA PHE A 67 4.83 -2.00 14.35
C PHE A 67 5.65 -2.81 13.34
N ARG A 68 5.30 -2.73 12.05
CA ARG A 68 6.02 -3.43 10.97
C ARG A 68 7.42 -2.84 10.75
N GLN A 69 7.60 -1.55 10.96
CA GLN A 69 8.90 -0.87 10.84
C GLN A 69 9.83 -1.15 12.03
N CYS A 70 9.29 -1.56 13.18
CA CYS A 70 10.05 -2.07 14.32
C CYS A 70 10.68 -3.46 14.02
N LYS A 71 11.56 -3.55 13.03
CA LYS A 71 12.49 -4.68 12.83
C LYS A 71 13.85 -4.19 12.36
N ASN A 72 14.75 -4.02 13.32
CA ASN A 72 16.16 -4.38 13.21
C ASN A 72 16.56 -5.06 14.52
N VAL A 73 16.09 -6.30 14.73
CA VAL A 73 16.74 -7.22 15.66
C VAL A 73 17.48 -8.23 14.79
N VAL A 74 18.78 -8.00 14.61
CA VAL A 74 19.71 -9.02 14.14
C VAL A 74 19.96 -9.90 15.36
N LEU A 75 19.36 -11.08 15.40
CA LEU A 75 19.81 -12.12 16.31
C LEU A 75 21.02 -12.78 15.64
N GLU A 76 22.23 -12.42 16.07
CA GLU A 76 23.37 -13.28 15.82
C GLU A 76 23.20 -14.52 16.71
N VAL A 77 23.11 -15.68 16.06
CA VAL A 77 23.10 -16.98 16.73
C VAL A 77 24.55 -17.45 16.70
N GLU A 78 25.21 -17.49 17.87
CA GLU A 78 26.42 -18.31 18.06
C GLU A 78 26.07 -19.80 18.00
#